data_AF-A0A423H8T3-F1
#
_entry.id   AF-A0A423H8T3-F1
#
_cell.length_a   1.000
_cell.length_b   1.000
_cell.length_c   1.000
_cell.angle_alpha   90.00
_cell.angle_beta   90.00
_cell.angle_gamma   90.00
#
_symmetry.space_group_name_H-M   'P 1'
#
loop_
_entity.id
_entity.type
_entity.pdbx_description
1 polymer ?
#
loop_
_entity_poly.entity_id
_entity_poly.type
_entity_poly.pdbx_seq_one_letter_code
_entity_poly.pdbx_strand_id
1 'polypeptide(L)'
;ALGQLPQTTLVGVSAFYQSDSLLPGQPRYTNAVAALDSDLAPIELLDALQAIENDQGRERLERWGPRTLDLDILLFGDRLIDEPRLKVPHYQIQER
;
A
#
# COMPACT_ATOMS: atom_id res chain seq x y z
N ALA A 1 7.08 9.14 7.06
CA ALA A 1 6.55 9.00 5.69
C ALA A 1 5.04 9.20 5.65
N LEU A 2 4.19 8.21 5.94
CA LEU A 2 2.72 8.36 5.83
C LEU A 2 2.15 9.53 6.63
N GLY A 3 2.52 9.68 7.90
CA GLY A 3 2.09 10.81 8.74
C GLY A 3 2.69 12.17 8.37
N GLN A 4 3.48 12.26 7.30
CA GLN A 4 4.06 13.50 6.77
C GLN A 4 3.48 13.86 5.40
N LEU A 5 2.54 13.06 4.88
CA LEU A 5 1.86 13.38 3.63
C LEU A 5 1.03 14.66 3.77
N PRO A 6 0.97 15.50 2.72
CA PRO A 6 0.14 16.70 2.75
C PRO A 6 -1.33 16.33 2.92
N GLN A 7 -2.08 17.17 3.63
CA GLN A 7 -3.54 17.04 3.83
C GLN A 7 -3.96 15.64 4.30
N THR A 8 -3.10 14.97 5.06
CA THR A 8 -3.30 13.59 5.49
C THR A 8 -2.93 13.46 6.95
N THR A 9 -3.78 12.80 7.72
CA THR A 9 -3.56 12.46 9.12
C THR A 9 -3.50 10.94 9.26
N LEU A 10 -2.46 10.44 9.91
CA LEU A 10 -2.38 9.04 10.29
C LEU A 10 -3.29 8.80 11.51
N VAL A 11 -4.38 8.09 11.30
CA VAL A 11 -5.40 7.83 12.33
C VAL A 11 -5.02 6.64 13.20
N GLY A 12 -4.43 5.61 12.60
CA GLY A 12 -4.02 4.42 13.32
C GLY A 12 -3.19 3.47 12.47
N VAL A 13 -2.53 2.54 13.15
CA VAL A 13 -1.74 1.48 12.52
C VAL A 13 -2.05 0.18 13.26
N SER A 14 -2.20 -0.91 12.52
CA SER A 14 -2.36 -2.24 13.10
C SER A 14 -1.09 -2.72 13.77
N ALA A 15 -1.17 -3.84 14.49
CA ALA A 15 0.03 -4.61 14.81
C ALA A 15 0.74 -5.09 13.54
N PHE A 16 2.02 -5.42 13.66
CA PHE A 16 2.77 -6.10 12.61
C PHE A 16 2.46 -7.59 12.62
N TYR A 17 2.18 -8.14 11.44
CA TYR A 17 1.91 -9.56 11.23
C TYR A 17 2.93 -10.14 10.27
N GLN A 18 3.56 -11.25 10.66
CA GLN A 18 4.43 -11.99 9.75
C GLN A 18 3.65 -13.07 9.02
N SER A 19 3.74 -13.09 7.70
CA SER A 19 3.14 -14.13 6.84
C SER A 19 4.19 -14.69 5.89
N ASP A 20 3.94 -15.90 5.42
CA ASP A 20 4.79 -16.50 4.38
C ASP A 20 4.59 -15.76 3.05
N SER A 21 5.64 -15.77 2.21
CA SER A 21 5.51 -15.27 0.84
C SER A 21 4.58 -16.16 0.03
N LEU A 22 3.91 -15.56 -0.94
CA LEU A 22 3.13 -16.29 -1.95
C LEU A 22 4.00 -17.22 -2.80
N LEU A 23 5.28 -16.86 -3.01
CA LEU A 23 6.21 -17.66 -3.80
C LEU A 23 7.17 -18.45 -2.89
N PRO A 24 7.31 -19.77 -3.09
CA PRO A 24 8.27 -20.59 -2.35
C PRO A 24 9.69 -20.05 -2.45
N GLY A 25 10.44 -20.06 -1.34
CA GLY A 25 11.84 -19.65 -1.29
C GLY A 25 12.08 -18.16 -1.05
N GLN A 26 11.04 -17.35 -0.92
CA GLN A 26 11.16 -15.95 -0.48
C GLN A 26 11.08 -15.83 1.05
N PRO A 27 11.70 -14.79 1.64
CA PRO A 27 11.58 -14.53 3.07
C PRO A 27 10.12 -14.23 3.45
N ARG A 28 9.80 -14.41 4.73
CA ARG A 28 8.51 -14.01 5.29
C ARG A 28 8.36 -12.49 5.21
N TYR A 29 7.16 -12.03 4.88
CA TYR A 29 6.83 -10.61 4.84
C TYR A 29 6.28 -10.14 6.18
N THR A 30 6.60 -8.91 6.54
CA THR A 30 5.95 -8.21 7.66
C THR A 30 4.91 -7.27 7.08
N ASN A 31 3.65 -7.51 7.40
CA ASN A 31 2.51 -6.75 6.91
C ASN A 31 1.90 -5.92 8.06
N ALA A 32 1.38 -4.75 7.72
CA ALA A 32 0.52 -3.94 8.58
C ALA A 32 -0.46 -3.14 7.73
N VAL A 33 -1.53 -2.67 8.36
CA VAL A 33 -2.51 -1.78 7.78
C VAL A 33 -2.46 -0.45 8.51
N ALA A 34 -2.51 0.65 7.77
CA ALA A 34 -2.64 2.00 8.30
C ALA A 34 -4.00 2.60 7.89
N ALA A 35 -4.65 3.27 8.82
CA ALA A 35 -5.83 4.08 8.55
C ALA A 35 -5.42 5.55 8.41
N LEU A 36 -5.84 6.19 7.33
CA LEU A 36 -5.53 7.58 7.01
C LEU A 36 -6.84 8.35 6.81
N ASP A 37 -6.92 9.53 7.42
CA ASP A 37 -7.89 10.56 7.04
C ASP A 37 -7.16 11.52 6.09
N SER A 38 -7.60 11.61 4.84
CA SER A 38 -6.92 12.38 3.80
C SER A 38 -7.92 13.13 2.92
N ASP A 39 -7.61 14.38 2.61
CA ASP A 39 -8.36 15.18 1.63
C ASP A 39 -7.79 15.05 0.20
N LEU A 40 -6.73 14.24 0.01
CA LEU A 40 -6.15 13.99 -1.30
C LEU A 40 -7.10 13.21 -2.21
N ALA A 41 -7.09 13.48 -3.50
CA ALA A 41 -7.79 12.64 -4.46
C ALA A 41 -7.15 11.23 -4.52
N PRO A 42 -7.88 10.17 -4.90
CA PRO A 42 -7.36 8.80 -4.87
C PRO A 42 -6.06 8.59 -5.66
N ILE A 43 -5.94 9.23 -6.83
CA ILE A 43 -4.74 9.16 -7.66
C ILE A 43 -3.58 9.97 -7.07
N GLU A 44 -3.86 11.10 -6.42
CA GLU A 44 -2.83 11.89 -5.72
C GLU A 44 -2.28 11.12 -4.52
N LEU A 45 -3.16 10.44 -3.77
CA LEU A 45 -2.75 9.55 -2.70
C LEU A 45 -1.89 8.40 -3.25
N LEU A 46 -2.31 7.76 -4.35
CA LEU A 46 -1.53 6.72 -5.00
C LEU A 46 -0.13 7.20 -5.42
N ASP A 47 -0.04 8.39 -6.03
CA ASP A 47 1.24 8.98 -6.43
C ASP A 47 2.14 9.26 -5.22
N ALA A 48 1.56 9.75 -4.12
CA ALA A 48 2.27 9.99 -2.88
C ALA A 48 2.80 8.70 -2.22
N LEU A 49 2.02 7.63 -2.25
CA LEU A 49 2.46 6.31 -1.75
C LEU A 49 3.60 5.75 -2.60
N GLN A 50 3.49 5.84 -3.94
CA GLN A 50 4.56 5.40 -4.85
C GLN A 50 5.85 6.18 -4.64
N ALA A 51 5.77 7.49 -4.36
CA ALA A 51 6.93 8.30 -4.00
C ALA A 51 7.61 7.79 -2.73
N ILE A 52 6.85 7.44 -1.69
CA ILE A 52 7.39 6.85 -0.45
C ILE A 52 8.12 5.54 -0.74
N GLU A 53 7.53 4.66 -1.56
CA GLU A 53 8.18 3.39 -1.92
C GLU A 53 9.50 3.64 -2.66
N ASN A 54 9.51 4.56 -3.63
CA ASN A 54 10.71 4.91 -4.39
C ASN A 54 11.81 5.48 -3.46
N ASP A 55 11.45 6.36 -2.54
CA ASP A 55 12.37 6.93 -1.55
C ASP A 55 12.94 5.88 -0.58
N GLN A 56 12.20 4.78 -0.34
CA GLN A 56 12.67 3.63 0.44
C GLN A 56 13.42 2.59 -0.40
N GLY A 57 13.82 2.94 -1.62
CA GLY A 57 14.66 2.09 -2.46
C GLY A 57 13.88 0.97 -3.14
N ARG A 58 12.64 1.22 -3.57
CA ARG A 58 11.90 0.27 -4.42
C ARG A 58 12.64 0.06 -5.75
N GLU A 59 13.27 -1.11 -5.89
CA GLU A 59 13.87 -1.56 -7.15
C GLU A 59 12.91 -2.52 -7.88
N ARG A 60 12.32 -2.08 -9.00
CA ARG A 60 11.42 -2.92 -9.79
C ARG A 60 12.21 -3.77 -10.80
N LEU A 61 12.95 -4.76 -10.28
CA LEU A 61 13.74 -5.69 -11.09
C LEU A 61 12.86 -6.77 -11.74
N GLU A 62 11.91 -7.34 -10.99
CA GLU A 62 11.01 -8.40 -11.47
C GLU A 62 9.56 -8.18 -10.98
N ARG A 63 8.58 -8.64 -11.78
CA ARG A 63 7.16 -8.65 -11.37
C ARG A 63 7.03 -9.74 -10.28
N TRP A 64 6.64 -9.36 -9.06
CA TRP A 64 6.59 -10.21 -7.85
C TRP A 64 7.93 -10.55 -7.19
N GLY A 65 9.00 -9.84 -7.55
CA GLY A 65 10.28 -9.93 -6.85
C GLY A 65 10.19 -9.40 -5.41
N PRO A 66 11.19 -9.73 -4.56
CA PRO A 66 11.28 -9.19 -3.21
C PRO A 66 11.31 -7.67 -3.24
N ARG A 67 10.47 -7.04 -2.42
CA ARG A 67 10.39 -5.58 -2.29
C ARG A 67 10.73 -5.15 -0.87
N THR A 68 11.40 -4.01 -0.74
CA THR A 68 11.67 -3.39 0.57
C THR A 68 10.40 -2.89 1.24
N LEU A 69 9.49 -2.29 0.45
CA LEU A 69 8.21 -1.78 0.87
C LEU A 69 7.21 -1.90 -0.29
N ASP A 70 5.96 -2.25 0.02
CA ASP A 70 4.81 -2.20 -0.90
C ASP A 70 3.67 -1.48 -0.16
N LEU A 71 3.11 -0.43 -0.73
CA LEU A 71 2.02 0.37 -0.17
C LEU A 71 0.81 0.33 -1.11
N ASP A 72 -0.19 -0.47 -0.73
CA ASP A 72 -1.43 -0.62 -1.48
C ASP A 72 -2.61 0.13 -0.83
N ILE A 73 -3.42 0.79 -1.66
CA ILE A 73 -4.70 1.36 -1.23
C ILE A 73 -5.74 0.24 -1.20
N LEU A 74 -6.09 -0.22 0.01
CA LEU A 74 -7.08 -1.27 0.21
C LEU A 74 -8.52 -0.77 0.02
N LEU A 75 -8.82 0.38 0.62
CA LEU A 75 -10.14 1.03 0.66
C LEU A 75 -9.95 2.55 0.55
N PHE A 76 -10.94 3.25 0.01
CA PHE A 76 -10.95 4.71 -0.08
C PHE A 76 -12.36 5.22 0.25
N GLY A 77 -12.62 5.44 1.54
CA GLY A 77 -13.98 5.63 2.04
C GLY A 77 -14.91 4.52 1.55
N ASP A 78 -16.12 4.90 1.12
CA ASP A 78 -17.09 3.99 0.51
C ASP A 78 -17.04 3.98 -1.04
N ARG A 79 -15.96 4.51 -1.63
CA ARG A 79 -15.88 4.69 -3.09
C ARG A 79 -15.48 3.39 -3.79
N LEU A 80 -16.18 3.12 -4.89
CA LEU A 80 -15.74 2.19 -5.93
C LEU A 80 -14.93 2.98 -6.96
N ILE A 81 -13.67 2.58 -7.17
CA ILE A 81 -12.75 3.22 -8.12
C ILE A 81 -12.32 2.14 -9.11
N ASP A 82 -12.56 2.40 -10.41
CA ASP A 82 -12.09 1.55 -11.50
C ASP A 82 -11.38 2.42 -12.54
N GLU A 83 -10.14 2.77 -12.24
CA GLU A 83 -9.26 3.54 -13.10
C GLU A 83 -8.10 2.68 -13.59
N PRO A 84 -7.47 3.01 -14.74
CA PRO A 84 -6.36 2.24 -15.28
C PRO A 84 -5.20 2.04 -14.31
N ARG A 85 -4.99 3.00 -13.39
CA ARG A 85 -3.91 2.99 -12.40
C ARG A 85 -4.34 2.51 -11.01
N LEU A 86 -5.64 2.55 -10.69
CA LEU A 86 -6.15 2.33 -9.34
C LEU A 86 -7.50 1.61 -9.38
N LYS A 87 -7.59 0.49 -8.64
CA LYS A 87 -8.84 -0.24 -8.43
C LYS A 87 -9.10 -0.42 -6.94
N VAL A 88 -10.25 0.07 -6.48
CA VAL A 88 -10.66 0.05 -5.06
C VAL A 88 -12.14 -0.39 -4.96
N PRO A 89 -12.51 -1.29 -4.02
CA PRO A 89 -11.67 -2.05 -3.10
C PRO A 89 -10.58 -2.88 -3.78
N HIS A 90 -9.43 -3.03 -3.13
CA HIS A 90 -8.33 -3.78 -3.71
C HIS A 90 -8.76 -5.24 -3.97
N TYR A 91 -8.65 -5.68 -5.23
CA TYR A 91 -9.17 -6.98 -5.69
C TYR A 91 -8.61 -8.18 -4.92
N GLN A 92 -7.38 -8.09 -4.38
CA GLN A 92 -6.78 -9.18 -3.60
C GLN A 92 -7.15 -9.17 -2.12
N ILE A 93 -7.92 -8.20 -1.62
CA ILE A 93 -8.23 -8.12 -0.17
C ILE A 93 -9.07 -9.31 0.30
N GLN A 94 -9.85 -9.93 -0.59
CA GLN A 94 -10.69 -11.08 -0.26
C GLN A 94 -9.91 -12.41 -0.25
N GLU A 95 -8.71 -12.41 -0.85
CA GLU A 95 -7.87 -13.61 -0.98
C GLU A 95 -6.65 -13.57 -0.03
N ARG A 96 -6.56 -12.55 0.84
CA ARG A 96 -5.41 -12.28 1.73
C ARG A 96 -5.80 -12.28 3.21
#